data_AF-A0A0C6NZB5-F1
#
_entry.id   AF-A0A0C6NZB5-F1
#
_cell.length_a   1.000
_cell.length_b   1.000
_cell.length_c   1.000
_cell.angle_alpha   90.00
_cell.angle_beta   90.00
_cell.angle_gamma   90.00
#
_symmetry.space_group_name_H-M   'P 1'
#
loop_
_entity.id
_entity.type
_entity.pdbx_description
1 polymer ?
#
loop_
_entity_poly.entity_id
_entity_poly.type
_entity_poly.pdbx_seq_one_letter_code
_entity_poly.pdbx_strand_id
1 'polypeptide(L)'
;MQREQEVSLDFLRIRPVEPMQFIDKAEIARCVTYRQAVRLAWDMRQPRGMTMRTLAELCGMYPQHVSSYLHEDPLLPSGAPRLNLPAEKINAFEAAVGNYAVSQYLNHLGRLTIMEEVIAQRTA
;
A
#
# COMPACT_ATOMS: atom_id res chain seq x y z
N MET A 1 13.07 24.33 34.55
CA MET A 1 11.74 24.25 33.91
C MET A 1 11.84 24.99 32.59
N GLN A 2 11.92 24.25 31.48
CA GLN A 2 11.59 24.65 30.10
C GLN A 2 12.07 23.52 29.18
N ARG A 3 11.19 22.54 28.94
CA ARG A 3 11.26 21.68 27.75
C ARG A 3 10.71 22.54 26.63
N GLU A 4 11.57 23.21 25.90
CA GLU A 4 11.17 23.85 24.65
C GLU A 4 10.68 22.74 23.71
N GLN A 5 9.45 22.94 23.30
CA GLN A 5 8.69 22.06 22.43
C GLN A 5 9.38 22.01 21.06
N GLU A 6 10.14 20.95 20.81
CA GLU A 6 10.29 20.37 19.47
C GLU A 6 8.91 19.84 19.03
N VAL A 7 7.96 20.73 18.78
CA VAL A 7 6.77 20.41 17.99
C VAL A 7 7.27 20.38 16.55
N SER A 8 7.89 19.24 16.25
CA SER A 8 8.63 18.96 15.05
C SER A 8 7.79 19.25 13.82
N LEU A 9 8.34 19.98 12.85
CA LEU A 9 7.82 20.20 11.50
C LEU A 9 7.64 18.88 10.69
N ASP A 10 7.72 17.73 11.33
CA ASP A 10 7.55 16.38 10.78
C ASP A 10 6.21 16.17 10.09
N PHE A 11 5.16 16.93 10.42
CA PHE A 11 3.85 16.82 9.74
C PHE A 11 3.92 17.20 8.25
N LEU A 12 4.93 17.99 7.86
CA LEU A 12 5.19 18.39 6.47
C LEU A 12 6.11 17.42 5.73
N ARG A 13 6.58 16.34 6.37
CA ARG A 13 7.35 15.31 5.67
C ARG A 13 6.42 14.57 4.71
N ILE A 14 6.46 15.01 3.45
CA ILE A 14 5.80 14.36 2.32
C ILE A 14 6.39 12.95 2.09
N ARG A 15 7.62 12.71 2.56
CA ARG A 15 8.26 11.38 2.50
C ARG A 15 8.06 10.63 3.82
N PRO A 16 7.74 9.33 3.77
CA PRO A 16 7.61 8.52 4.98
C PRO A 16 8.95 8.40 5.71
N VAL A 17 8.86 8.17 7.01
CA VAL A 17 10.00 8.02 7.90
C VAL A 17 10.40 6.55 7.87
N GLU A 18 11.69 6.27 7.65
CA GLU A 18 12.20 4.91 7.83
C GLU A 18 12.23 4.56 9.34
N PRO A 19 11.82 3.34 9.73
CA PRO A 19 11.49 2.21 8.87
C PRO A 19 10.04 2.19 8.36
N MET A 20 9.83 1.58 7.19
CA MET A 20 8.49 1.24 6.70
C MET A 20 7.75 0.33 7.69
N GLN A 21 6.44 0.55 7.84
CA GLN A 21 5.64 -0.16 8.83
C GLN A 21 5.05 -1.45 8.28
N PHE A 22 5.07 -2.50 9.11
CA PHE A 22 4.23 -3.68 8.93
C PHE A 22 2.83 -3.38 9.45
N ILE A 23 1.83 -3.97 8.80
CA ILE A 23 0.43 -3.82 9.19
C ILE A 23 0.04 -5.06 9.98
N ASP A 24 -0.89 -4.92 10.92
CA ASP A 24 -1.38 -6.06 11.68
C ASP A 24 -1.88 -7.17 10.73
N LYS A 25 -1.50 -8.41 11.02
CA LYS A 25 -1.90 -9.59 10.23
C LYS A 25 -3.42 -9.73 10.17
N ALA A 26 -4.15 -9.34 11.22
CA ALA A 26 -5.60 -9.38 11.23
C ALA A 26 -6.20 -8.42 10.19
N GLU A 27 -5.66 -7.22 10.05
CA GLU A 27 -6.11 -6.25 9.04
C GLU A 27 -5.77 -6.71 7.62
N ILE A 28 -4.61 -7.32 7.43
CA ILE A 28 -4.24 -7.93 6.13
C ILE A 28 -5.16 -9.10 5.78
N ALA A 29 -5.49 -9.97 6.75
CA ALA A 29 -6.40 -11.10 6.54
C ALA A 29 -7.85 -10.68 6.25
N ARG A 30 -8.25 -9.46 6.65
CA ARG A 30 -9.55 -8.88 6.29
C ARG A 30 -9.63 -8.39 4.85
N CYS A 31 -8.49 -8.17 4.20
CA CYS A 31 -8.46 -7.83 2.79
C CYS A 31 -8.80 -9.08 1.96
N VAL A 32 -9.96 -9.07 1.32
CA VAL A 32 -10.43 -10.13 0.41
C VAL A 32 -9.93 -9.89 -1.02
N THR A 33 -9.60 -8.64 -1.36
CA THR A 33 -9.15 -8.27 -2.70
C THR A 33 -7.87 -7.44 -2.66
N TYR A 34 -7.11 -7.51 -3.75
CA TYR A 34 -5.91 -6.68 -3.95
C TYR A 34 -6.20 -5.17 -3.77
N ARG A 35 -7.36 -4.72 -4.28
CA ARG A 35 -7.82 -3.33 -4.12
C ARG A 35 -7.99 -2.92 -2.66
N GLN A 36 -8.52 -3.81 -1.83
CA GLN A 36 -8.66 -3.55 -0.39
C GLN A 36 -7.31 -3.42 0.29
N ALA A 37 -6.32 -4.25 -0.07
CA ALA A 37 -4.95 -4.11 0.46
C ALA A 37 -4.29 -2.79 0.03
N VAL A 38 -4.47 -2.37 -1.23
CA VAL A 38 -3.97 -1.08 -1.73
C VAL A 38 -4.63 0.10 -1.00
N ARG A 39 -5.93 0.03 -0.73
CA ARG A 39 -6.65 1.04 0.07
C ARG A 39 -6.20 1.06 1.52
N LEU A 40 -6.06 -0.10 2.15
CA LEU A 40 -5.54 -0.23 3.50
C LEU A 40 -4.17 0.44 3.63
N ALA A 41 -3.28 0.23 2.65
CA ALA A 41 -1.98 0.88 2.59
C ALA A 41 -2.09 2.41 2.59
N TRP A 42 -3.03 2.95 1.82
CA TRP A 42 -3.28 4.39 1.71
C TRP A 42 -3.91 4.99 2.97
N ASP A 43 -4.86 4.29 3.60
CA ASP A 43 -5.52 4.74 4.82
C ASP A 43 -4.55 4.74 6.01
N MET A 44 -3.63 3.77 6.02
CA MET A 44 -2.55 3.63 7.01
C MET A 44 -1.25 4.34 6.59
N ARG A 45 -1.30 5.24 5.60
CA ARG A 45 -0.12 5.97 5.17
C ARG A 45 0.48 6.80 6.31
N GLN A 46 1.80 6.82 6.41
CA GLN A 46 2.50 7.65 7.39
C GLN A 46 2.36 9.14 7.07
N PRO A 47 2.56 9.59 5.81
CA PRO A 47 2.41 11.00 5.48
C PRO A 47 0.92 11.38 5.42
N ARG A 48 0.36 11.82 6.55
CA ARG A 48 -1.09 12.07 6.69
C ARG A 48 -1.63 13.12 5.71
N GLY A 49 -0.82 14.11 5.35
CA GLY A 49 -1.17 15.18 4.40
C GLY A 49 -0.90 14.87 2.92
N MET A 50 -0.45 13.66 2.57
CA MET A 50 -0.16 13.32 1.17
C MET A 50 -1.44 13.32 0.31
N THR A 51 -1.37 14.01 -0.84
CA THR A 51 -2.45 14.02 -1.83
C THR A 51 -2.27 12.90 -2.87
N MET A 52 -3.34 12.51 -3.56
CA MET A 52 -3.25 11.54 -4.68
C MET A 52 -2.37 12.05 -5.83
N ARG A 53 -2.29 13.37 -6.04
CA ARG A 53 -1.39 13.98 -7.04
C ARG A 53 0.07 13.75 -6.64
N THR A 54 0.40 14.04 -5.38
CA THR A 54 1.74 13.80 -4.84
C THR A 54 2.12 12.32 -4.92
N LEU A 55 1.19 11.42 -4.60
CA LEU A 55 1.41 9.98 -4.76
C LEU A 55 1.70 9.60 -6.22
N ALA A 56 0.93 10.13 -7.17
CA ALA A 56 1.18 9.91 -8.59
C ALA A 56 2.59 10.35 -9.02
N GLU A 57 3.02 11.54 -8.59
CA GLU A 57 4.36 12.07 -8.88
C GLU A 57 5.46 11.18 -8.29
N LEU A 58 5.33 10.81 -7.00
CA LEU A 58 6.32 9.98 -6.30
C LEU A 58 6.47 8.59 -6.93
N CYS A 59 5.38 8.01 -7.44
CA CYS A 59 5.38 6.66 -8.01
C CYS A 59 5.51 6.66 -9.55
N GLY A 60 5.61 7.82 -10.18
CA GLY A 60 5.59 7.95 -11.65
C GLY A 60 4.34 7.33 -12.28
N MET A 61 3.17 7.65 -11.73
CA MET A 61 1.85 7.20 -12.19
C MET A 61 1.04 8.38 -12.74
N TYR A 62 0.04 8.11 -13.59
CA TYR A 62 -0.89 9.14 -14.03
C TYR A 62 -1.88 9.49 -12.91
N PRO A 63 -2.03 10.78 -12.52
CA PRO A 63 -2.94 11.18 -11.44
C PRO A 63 -4.38 10.69 -11.61
N GLN A 64 -4.89 10.68 -12.85
CA GLN A 64 -6.24 10.21 -13.17
C GLN A 64 -6.46 8.71 -12.90
N HIS A 65 -5.40 7.89 -12.88
CA HIS A 65 -5.51 6.46 -12.57
C HIS A 65 -5.42 6.20 -11.06
N VAL A 66 -4.76 7.07 -10.28
CA VAL A 66 -4.60 6.88 -8.84
C VAL A 66 -5.94 6.86 -8.11
N SER A 67 -6.87 7.75 -8.48
CA SER A 67 -8.22 7.73 -7.93
C SER A 67 -8.95 6.42 -8.24
N SER A 68 -8.71 5.85 -9.44
CA SER A 68 -9.24 4.54 -9.82
C SER A 68 -8.65 3.42 -8.98
N TYR A 69 -7.37 3.46 -8.62
CA TYR A 69 -6.72 2.43 -7.78
C TYR A 69 -7.25 2.45 -6.34
N LEU A 70 -7.52 3.65 -5.80
CA LEU A 70 -7.92 3.87 -4.41
C LEU A 70 -9.44 3.87 -4.21
N HIS A 71 -10.23 3.80 -5.27
CA HIS A 71 -11.68 3.75 -5.18
C HIS A 71 -12.17 2.45 -4.53
N GLU A 72 -13.27 2.55 -3.78
CA GLU A 72 -13.86 1.42 -3.05
C GLU A 72 -14.52 0.45 -4.01
N ASP A 73 -15.45 1.00 -4.80
CA ASP A 73 -16.13 0.25 -5.82
C ASP A 73 -15.15 -0.19 -6.90
N PRO A 74 -15.15 -1.49 -7.27
CA PRO A 74 -14.30 -1.99 -8.35
C PRO A 74 -14.80 -1.59 -9.73
N LEU A 75 -16.01 -1.01 -9.83
CA LEU A 75 -16.65 -0.62 -11.08
C LEU A 75 -16.80 0.91 -11.16
N LEU A 76 -16.79 1.41 -12.40
CA LEU A 76 -17.20 2.77 -12.74
C LEU A 76 -18.73 2.86 -12.79
N PRO A 77 -19.32 4.08 -12.78
CA PRO A 77 -20.75 4.26 -12.98
C PRO A 77 -21.28 3.67 -14.29
N SER A 78 -20.42 3.53 -15.30
CA SER A 78 -20.72 2.88 -16.58
C SER A 78 -20.77 1.35 -16.51
N GLY A 79 -20.40 0.74 -15.38
CA GLY A 79 -20.24 -0.71 -15.22
C GLY A 79 -18.88 -1.27 -15.67
N ALA A 80 -18.01 -0.45 -16.26
CA ALA A 80 -16.66 -0.86 -16.64
C ALA A 80 -15.75 -1.04 -15.41
N PRO A 81 -14.79 -1.98 -15.41
CA PRO A 81 -13.88 -2.18 -14.29
C PRO A 81 -12.94 -0.98 -14.10
N ARG A 82 -12.71 -0.62 -12.84
CA ARG A 82 -11.67 0.33 -12.45
C ARG A 82 -10.30 -0.31 -12.58
N LEU A 83 -9.32 0.51 -12.94
CA LEU A 83 -7.93 0.09 -12.97
C LEU A 83 -7.47 -0.31 -11.56
N ASN A 84 -6.55 -1.28 -11.50
CA ASN A 84 -5.85 -1.71 -10.30
C ASN A 84 -4.42 -1.14 -10.30
N LEU A 85 -3.81 -1.03 -9.13
CA LEU A 85 -2.41 -0.63 -9.01
C LEU A 85 -1.51 -1.65 -9.77
N PRO A 86 -0.72 -1.22 -10.75
CA PRO A 86 0.16 -2.14 -11.49
C PRO A 86 1.22 -2.76 -10.58
N ALA A 87 1.58 -4.02 -10.84
CA ALA A 87 2.52 -4.76 -9.98
C ALA A 87 3.91 -4.10 -9.93
N GLU A 88 4.37 -3.56 -11.06
CA GLU A 88 5.64 -2.83 -11.17
C GLU A 88 5.66 -1.52 -10.37
N LYS A 89 4.49 -1.05 -9.90
CA LYS A 89 4.36 0.15 -9.07
C LYS A 89 4.27 -0.14 -7.58
N ILE A 90 4.18 -1.40 -7.16
CA ILE A 90 3.99 -1.78 -5.75
C ILE A 90 5.10 -1.20 -4.86
N ASN A 91 6.37 -1.44 -5.21
CA ASN A 91 7.50 -0.99 -4.39
C ASN A 91 7.51 0.54 -4.22
N ALA A 92 7.30 1.28 -5.31
CA ALA A 92 7.26 2.74 -5.28
C ALA A 92 6.04 3.27 -4.49
N PHE A 93 4.90 2.59 -4.60
CA PHE A 93 3.68 2.92 -3.87
C PHE A 93 3.86 2.68 -2.36
N GLU A 94 4.32 1.49 -1.96
CA GLU A 94 4.57 1.14 -0.55
C GLU A 94 5.63 2.06 0.08
N ALA A 95 6.69 2.36 -0.65
CA ALA A 95 7.70 3.33 -0.22
C ALA A 95 7.15 4.75 -0.11
N ALA A 96 6.11 5.14 -0.86
CA ALA A 96 5.50 6.45 -0.74
C ALA A 96 4.51 6.52 0.44
N VAL A 97 3.70 5.48 0.65
CA VAL A 97 2.74 5.44 1.77
C VAL A 97 3.40 5.06 3.10
N GLY A 98 4.57 4.41 3.07
CA GLY A 98 5.38 4.09 4.25
C GLY A 98 4.98 2.80 4.96
N ASN A 99 4.36 1.85 4.27
CA ASN A 99 3.98 0.55 4.84
C ASN A 99 3.96 -0.58 3.80
N TYR A 100 4.03 -1.82 4.27
CA TYR A 100 4.10 -3.04 3.45
C TYR A 100 2.74 -3.72 3.20
N ALA A 101 1.62 -3.00 3.23
CA ALA A 101 0.30 -3.65 3.23
C ALA A 101 0.05 -4.51 1.97
N VAL A 102 0.48 -4.05 0.80
CA VAL A 102 0.26 -4.74 -0.47
C VAL A 102 1.11 -6.00 -0.55
N SER A 103 2.40 -5.90 -0.23
CA SER A 103 3.33 -7.01 -0.18
C SER A 103 2.93 -8.04 0.88
N GLN A 104 2.47 -7.61 2.06
CA GLN A 104 1.95 -8.51 3.09
C GLN A 104 0.70 -9.25 2.61
N TYR A 105 -0.21 -8.59 1.90
CA TYR A 105 -1.40 -9.22 1.32
C TYR A 105 -1.02 -10.26 0.25
N LEU A 106 -0.11 -9.93 -0.67
CA LEU A 106 0.35 -10.88 -1.69
C LEU A 106 1.04 -12.10 -1.07
N ASN A 107 1.88 -11.89 -0.06
CA ASN A 107 2.50 -12.97 0.70
C ASN A 107 1.45 -13.80 1.45
N HIS A 108 0.41 -13.18 2.02
CA HIS A 108 -0.69 -13.87 2.66
C HIS A 108 -1.43 -14.77 1.66
N LEU A 109 -1.70 -14.27 0.45
CA LEU A 109 -2.33 -15.04 -0.61
C LEU A 109 -1.45 -16.21 -1.09
N GLY A 110 -0.14 -16.00 -1.20
CA GLY A 110 0.82 -17.01 -1.68
C GLY A 110 1.30 -18.05 -0.65
N ARG A 111 0.89 -17.93 0.63
CA ARG A 111 1.47 -18.70 1.76
C ARG A 111 1.29 -20.22 1.69
N LEU A 112 0.33 -20.73 0.92
CA LEU A 112 0.18 -22.17 0.70
C LEU A 112 0.99 -22.62 -0.52
N THR A 113 0.87 -21.92 -1.64
CA THR A 113 1.42 -22.34 -2.94
C THR A 113 2.95 -22.40 -2.98
N ILE A 114 3.65 -21.44 -2.34
CA ILE A 114 5.13 -21.39 -2.39
C ILE A 114 5.77 -22.43 -1.46
N MET A 115 5.19 -22.66 -0.28
CA MET A 115 5.74 -23.65 0.66
C MET A 115 5.54 -25.07 0.14
N GLU A 116 4.41 -25.34 -0.52
CA GLU A 116 4.14 -26.62 -1.20
C GLU A 116 5.15 -26.88 -2.32
N GLU A 117 5.45 -25.89 -3.16
CA GLU A 117 6.46 -26.00 -4.22
C GLU A 117 7.86 -26.29 -3.65
N VAL A 118 8.28 -25.59 -2.59
CA VAL A 118 9.59 -25.81 -1.94
C VAL A 118 9.70 -27.21 -1.32
N ILE A 119 8.61 -27.74 -0.75
CA ILE A 119 8.58 -29.12 -0.24
C ILE A 119 8.70 -30.10 -1.41
N ALA A 120 7.92 -29.91 -2.48
CA ALA A 120 7.95 -30.78 -3.66
C ALA A 120 9.34 -30.85 -4.31
N GLN A 121 10.04 -29.71 -4.41
CA GLN A 121 11.42 -29.65 -4.94
C GLN A 121 12.46 -30.33 -4.04
N ARG A 122 12.23 -30.42 -2.72
CA ARG A 122 13.15 -31.10 -1.78
C ARG A 122 12.93 -32.61 -1.70
N THR A 123 11.76 -33.09 -2.13
CA THR A 123 11.40 -34.51 -2.14
C THR A 123 11.62 -35.20 -3.49
N ALA A 124 11.95 -34.44 -4.54
CA ALA A 124 12.33 -34.92 -5.87
C ALA A 124 13.84 -35.17 -5.96
#